data_AF-A0A970BZ27-F1
#
_entry.id   AF-A0A970BZ27-F1
#
_cell.length_a   1.000
_cell.length_b   1.000
_cell.length_c   1.000
_cell.angle_alpha   90.00
_cell.angle_beta   90.00
_cell.angle_gamma   90.00
#
_symmetry.space_group_name_H-M   'P 1'
#
loop_
_entity.id
_entity.type
_entity.pdbx_description
1 polymer ?
#
loop_
_entity_poly.entity_id
_entity_poly.type
_entity_poly.pdbx_seq_one_letter_code
_entity_poly.pdbx_strand_id
1 'polypeptide(L)'
;MARPWYVEALEKGDPDCLEQMQSLQAFACADGALPARIKTLMMLMGDAMLAHGEGVKALAARARAQGAGEDEIAETVRMAFVMGGLPALVTGTNAFQS
;
A
#
# COMPACT_ATOMS: atom_id res chain seq x y z
N MET A 1 9.82 -4.68 -9.94
CA MET A 1 8.38 -4.77 -10.21
C MET A 1 8.13 -4.34 -11.64
N ALA A 2 7.26 -5.03 -12.36
CA ALA A 2 6.81 -4.59 -13.67
C ALA A 2 6.06 -3.26 -13.55
N ARG A 3 6.17 -2.40 -14.56
CA ARG A 3 5.44 -1.14 -14.64
C ARG A 3 3.93 -1.42 -14.66
N PRO A 4 3.11 -0.80 -13.79
CA PRO A 4 1.67 -1.05 -13.80
C PRO A 4 1.01 -0.54 -15.09
N TRP A 5 0.06 -1.30 -15.64
CA TRP A 5 -0.60 -1.00 -16.92
C TRP A 5 -1.26 0.39 -16.95
N TYR A 6 -1.82 0.83 -15.81
CA TYR A 6 -2.51 2.12 -15.72
C TYR A 6 -1.54 3.30 -15.91
N VAL A 7 -0.25 3.10 -15.63
CA VAL A 7 0.78 4.12 -15.87
C VAL A 7 0.94 4.34 -17.38
N GLU A 8 1.03 3.27 -18.17
CA GLU A 8 1.11 3.38 -19.63
C GLU A 8 -0.16 3.96 -20.25
N ALA A 9 -1.32 3.66 -19.67
CA ALA A 9 -2.59 4.25 -20.09
C ALA A 9 -2.62 5.77 -19.85
N LEU A 10 -2.17 6.22 -18.66
CA LEU A 10 -2.10 7.65 -18.34
C LEU A 10 -1.02 8.37 -19.15
N GLU A 11 0.15 7.77 -19.40
CA GLU A 11 1.17 8.39 -20.26
C GLU A 11 0.64 8.75 -21.65
N LYS A 12 -0.22 7.90 -22.22
CA LYS A 12 -0.78 8.10 -23.56
C LYS A 12 -2.03 8.98 -23.56
N GLY A 13 -2.86 8.86 -22.53
CA GLY A 13 -4.18 9.48 -22.48
C GLY A 13 -4.23 10.80 -21.72
N ASP A 14 -3.43 10.96 -20.67
CA ASP A 14 -3.44 12.11 -19.76
C ASP A 14 -2.10 12.22 -18.98
N PRO A 15 -1.02 12.68 -19.64
CA PRO A 15 0.31 12.76 -19.03
C PRO A 15 0.40 13.78 -17.89
N ASP A 16 -0.40 14.85 -17.93
CA ASP A 16 -0.44 15.87 -16.87
C ASP A 16 -1.03 15.28 -15.58
N CYS A 17 -2.06 14.44 -15.68
CA CYS A 17 -2.59 13.70 -14.54
C CYS A 17 -1.56 12.71 -13.97
N LEU A 18 -0.80 12.03 -14.83
CA LEU A 18 0.25 11.12 -14.40
C LEU A 18 1.33 11.86 -13.58
N GLU A 19 1.81 13.00 -14.08
CA GLU A 19 2.82 13.80 -13.39
C GLU A 19 2.33 14.27 -12.02
N GLN A 20 1.09 14.76 -11.94
CA GLN A 20 0.50 15.21 -10.68
C GLN A 20 0.31 14.05 -9.68
N MET A 21 -0.16 12.89 -10.15
CA MET A 21 -0.31 11.69 -9.33
C MET A 21 1.03 11.23 -8.76
N GLN A 22 2.06 11.15 -9.59
CA GLN A 22 3.42 10.75 -9.17
C GLN A 22 4.02 11.77 -8.19
N SER A 23 3.85 13.06 -8.46
CA SER A 23 4.34 14.14 -7.58
C SER A 23 3.69 14.06 -6.20
N LEU A 24 2.37 13.90 -6.13
CA LEU A 24 1.65 13.77 -4.87
C LEU A 24 2.08 12.49 -4.13
N GLN A 25 2.21 11.36 -4.85
CA GLN A 25 2.62 10.10 -4.24
C GLN A 25 4.04 10.20 -3.66
N ALA A 26 4.98 10.80 -4.38
CA ALA A 26 6.35 11.01 -3.92
C ALA A 26 6.40 11.91 -2.68
N PHE A 27 5.71 13.05 -2.71
CA PHE A 27 5.61 13.96 -1.57
C PHE A 27 4.99 13.30 -0.34
N ALA A 28 3.84 12.64 -0.51
CA ALA A 28 3.11 12.02 0.59
C ALA A 28 3.88 10.84 1.20
N CYS A 29 4.55 10.02 0.38
CA CYS A 29 5.23 8.80 0.83
C CYS A 29 6.68 9.01 1.32
N ALA A 30 7.26 10.20 1.16
CA ALA A 30 8.59 10.52 1.65
C ALA A 30 8.68 10.43 3.19
N ASP A 31 9.88 10.25 3.72
CA ASP A 31 10.13 10.36 5.16
C ASP A 31 9.79 11.77 5.69
N GLY A 32 9.31 11.83 6.93
CA GLY A 32 8.99 13.08 7.62
C GLY A 32 8.67 12.80 9.08
N ALA A 33 7.68 13.49 9.64
CA ALA A 33 7.22 13.22 11.01
C ALA A 33 6.78 11.76 11.21
N LEU A 34 6.24 11.14 10.16
CA LEU A 34 6.05 9.70 10.08
C LEU A 34 7.08 9.11 9.12
N PRO A 35 7.81 8.05 9.51
CA PRO A 35 8.69 7.33 8.61
C PRO A 35 7.92 6.76 7.40
N ALA A 36 8.58 6.68 6.25
CA ALA A 36 8.00 6.13 5.02
C ALA A 36 7.44 4.71 5.22
N ARG A 37 8.08 3.89 6.06
CA ARG A 37 7.58 2.53 6.40
C ARG A 37 6.19 2.56 7.04
N ILE A 38 5.93 3.52 7.93
CA ILE A 38 4.63 3.64 8.62
C ILE A 38 3.56 4.06 7.61
N LYS A 39 3.88 4.97 6.69
CA LYS A 39 2.96 5.37 5.63
C LYS A 39 2.64 4.21 4.67
N THR A 40 3.61 3.34 4.39
CA THR A 40 3.38 2.11 3.62
C THR A 40 2.44 1.14 4.35
N LEU A 41 2.59 0.98 5.67
CA LEU A 41 1.65 0.19 6.48
C LEU A 41 0.24 0.80 6.48
N MET A 42 0.10 2.13 6.52
CA MET A 42 -1.20 2.79 6.38
C MET A 42 -1.84 2.50 5.02
N MET A 43 -1.05 2.51 3.93
CA MET A 43 -1.55 2.12 2.61
C MET A 43 -1.96 0.64 2.57
N LEU A 44 -1.21 -0.25 3.21
CA LEU A 44 -1.55 -1.68 3.30
C LEU A 44 -2.91 -1.87 3.97
N MET A 45 -3.15 -1.16 5.07
CA MET A 45 -4.46 -1.16 5.73
C MET A 45 -5.56 -0.66 4.80
N GLY A 46 -5.30 0.40 4.03
CA GLY A 46 -6.23 0.91 3.01
C GLY A 46 -6.59 -0.15 1.97
N ASP A 47 -5.60 -0.83 1.39
CA ASP A 47 -5.85 -1.90 0.42
C ASP A 47 -6.59 -3.10 1.03
N ALA A 48 -6.34 -3.41 2.31
CA ALA A 48 -7.11 -4.43 3.01
C ALA A 48 -8.59 -4.02 3.14
N MET A 49 -8.86 -2.76 3.49
CA MET A 49 -10.23 -2.22 3.60
C MET A 49 -10.95 -2.13 2.25
N LEU A 50 -10.22 -1.92 1.16
CA LEU A 50 -10.76 -1.82 -0.21
C LEU A 50 -10.84 -3.17 -0.94
N ALA A 51 -10.56 -4.29 -0.25
CA ALA A 51 -10.56 -5.64 -0.82
C ALA A 51 -9.51 -5.85 -1.96
N HIS A 52 -8.38 -5.13 -1.90
CA HIS A 52 -7.30 -5.22 -2.88
C HIS A 52 -6.20 -6.22 -2.44
N GLY A 53 -6.45 -7.53 -2.56
CA GLY A 53 -5.53 -8.58 -2.08
C GLY A 53 -4.10 -8.48 -2.64
N GLU A 54 -3.94 -8.28 -3.96
CA GLU A 54 -2.62 -8.09 -4.59
C GLU A 54 -1.92 -6.81 -4.12
N GLY A 55 -2.70 -5.76 -3.84
CA GLY A 55 -2.21 -4.50 -3.28
C GLY A 55 -1.65 -4.68 -1.87
N VAL A 56 -2.38 -5.41 -1.02
CA VAL A 56 -1.93 -5.81 0.32
C VAL A 56 -0.60 -6.58 0.23
N LYS A 57 -0.50 -7.57 -0.67
CA LYS A 57 0.73 -8.35 -0.87
C LYS A 57 1.90 -7.47 -1.31
N ALA A 58 1.68 -6.60 -2.31
CA ALA A 58 2.70 -5.69 -2.83
C ALA A 58 3.19 -4.69 -1.78
N LEU A 59 2.28 -4.12 -0.98
CA LEU A 59 2.60 -3.18 0.08
C LEU A 59 3.28 -3.85 1.27
N ALA A 60 2.94 -5.10 1.59
CA ALA A 60 3.64 -5.86 2.62
C ALA A 60 5.10 -6.13 2.21
N ALA A 61 5.34 -6.53 0.96
CA ALA A 61 6.70 -6.68 0.43
C ALA A 61 7.48 -5.35 0.44
N ARG A 62 6.83 -4.24 0.08
CA ARG A 62 7.43 -2.89 0.15
C ARG A 62 7.76 -2.49 1.59
N ALA A 63 6.86 -2.74 2.54
CA ALA A 63 7.07 -2.43 3.95
C ALA A 63 8.29 -3.21 4.50
N ARG A 64 8.40 -4.50 4.19
CA ARG A 64 9.58 -5.32 4.54
C ARG A 64 10.87 -4.75 3.95
N ALA A 65 10.85 -4.35 2.68
CA ALA A 65 11.99 -3.71 2.02
C ALA A 65 12.37 -2.35 2.66
N GLN A 66 11.42 -1.68 3.32
CA GLN A 66 11.64 -0.45 4.09
C GLN A 66 12.02 -0.72 5.56
N GLY A 67 12.26 -1.99 5.93
CA GLY A 67 12.68 -2.39 7.27
C GLY A 67 11.54 -2.59 8.27
N ALA A 68 10.29 -2.68 7.81
CA ALA A 68 9.19 -3.05 8.70
C ALA A 68 9.29 -4.52 9.14
N GLY A 69 9.06 -4.78 10.42
CA GLY A 69 9.01 -6.13 10.98
C GLY A 69 7.68 -6.84 10.71
N GLU A 70 7.67 -8.17 10.84
CA GLU A 70 6.43 -8.96 10.73
C GLU A 70 5.39 -8.56 11.79
N ASP A 71 5.84 -8.14 12.98
CA ASP A 71 4.96 -7.66 14.04
C ASP A 71 4.23 -6.37 13.65
N GLU A 72 4.91 -5.42 13.01
CA GLU A 72 4.30 -4.17 12.51
C GLU A 72 3.25 -4.48 11.41
N ILE A 73 3.53 -5.45 10.53
CA ILE A 73 2.59 -5.91 9.50
C ILE A 73 1.38 -6.58 10.15
N ALA A 74 1.60 -7.47 11.12
CA ALA A 74 0.53 -8.16 11.83
C ALA A 74 -0.36 -7.19 12.63
N GLU A 75 0.23 -6.17 13.27
CA GLU A 75 -0.53 -5.08 13.91
C GLU A 75 -1.37 -4.30 12.93
N THR A 76 -0.82 -4.02 11.75
CA THR A 76 -1.56 -3.31 10.69
C THR A 76 -2.76 -4.12 10.20
N VAL A 77 -2.63 -5.44 10.04
CA VAL A 77 -3.76 -6.33 9.70
C VAL A 77 -4.79 -6.38 10.82
N ARG A 78 -4.37 -6.35 12.10
CA ARG A 78 -5.30 -6.21 13.23
C ARG A 78 -6.08 -4.90 13.16
N MET A 79 -5.42 -3.79 12.83
CA MET A 79 -6.11 -2.51 12.64
C MET A 79 -7.07 -2.51 11.46
N ALA A 80 -6.73 -3.19 10.35
CA ALA A 80 -7.66 -3.38 9.24
C ALA A 80 -8.94 -4.10 9.69
N PHE A 81 -8.83 -5.13 10.54
CA PHE A 81 -10.00 -5.79 11.14
C PHE A 81 -10.82 -4.84 12.03
N VAL A 82 -10.17 -4.06 12.89
CA VAL A 82 -10.86 -3.10 13.78
C VAL A 82 -11.66 -2.07 12.96
N MET A 83 -11.11 -1.60 11.84
CA MET A 83 -11.71 -0.56 11.00
C MET A 83 -12.71 -1.10 9.97
N GLY A 84 -12.47 -2.29 9.41
CA GLY A 84 -13.21 -2.82 8.26
C GLY A 84 -13.86 -4.19 8.46
N GLY A 85 -13.76 -4.77 9.66
CA GLY A 85 -14.35 -6.06 10.00
C GLY A 85 -13.74 -7.26 9.26
N LEU A 86 -14.51 -8.36 9.18
CA LEU A 86 -14.05 -9.60 8.55
C LEU A 86 -13.60 -9.45 7.09
N PRO A 87 -14.26 -8.65 6.22
CA PRO A 87 -13.80 -8.47 4.84
C PRO A 87 -12.37 -7.89 4.76
N ALA A 88 -12.08 -6.90 5.61
CA ALA A 88 -10.75 -6.31 5.68
C ALA A 88 -9.72 -7.26 6.29
N LEU A 89 -10.11 -8.06 7.29
CA LEU A 89 -9.24 -9.10 7.83
C LEU A 89 -8.87 -10.14 6.77
N VAL A 90 -9.87 -10.70 6.07
CA VAL A 90 -9.66 -11.72 5.03
C VAL A 90 -8.73 -11.19 3.95
N THR A 91 -8.99 -9.98 3.45
CA THR A 91 -8.12 -9.34 2.46
C THR A 91 -6.72 -9.07 3.03
N GLY A 92 -6.64 -8.59 4.27
CA GLY A 92 -5.39 -8.29 4.96
C GLY A 92 -4.47 -9.51 5.12
N THR A 93 -5.01 -10.74 5.16
CA THR A 93 -4.18 -11.96 5.24
C THR A 93 -3.25 -12.17 4.03
N ASN A 94 -3.51 -11.52 2.90
CA ASN A 94 -2.61 -11.53 1.75
C ASN A 94 -1.23 -10.93 2.07
N ALA A 95 -1.09 -10.15 3.16
CA ALA A 95 0.18 -9.61 3.62
C ALA A 95 1.21 -10.69 4.03
N PHE A 96 0.73 -11.89 4.36
CA PHE A 96 1.55 -13.02 4.80
C PHE A 96 1.88 -14.00 3.67
N GLN A 97 1.38 -13.76 2.46
CA GLN A 97 1.62 -14.62 1.30
C GLN A 97 2.90 -14.17 0.56
N SER A 98 3.68 -15.15 0.09
CA SER A 98 4.91 -14.97 -0.69
C SER A 98 4.64 -14.79 -2.18
#